data_AF-A0A1D2J694-F1
#
_entry.id   AF-A0A1D2J694-F1
#
_cell.length_a   1.000
_cell.length_b   1.000
_cell.length_c   1.000
_cell.angle_alpha   90.00
_cell.angle_beta   90.00
_cell.angle_gamma   90.00
#
_symmetry.space_group_name_H-M   'P 1'
#
loop_
_entity.id
_entity.type
_entity.pdbx_description
1 polymer ?
#
loop_
_entity_poly.entity_id
_entity_poly.type
_entity_poly.pdbx_seq_one_letter_code
_entity_poly.pdbx_strand_id
1 'polypeptide(L)'
;MSSGIFPISSDGNKSSYRELIVSSIKKRSTLYAIIALSLLNIVLLTNTLYRAQNSVQKVSTGHPTLSPRPPNVHANATEFIKPQNVVISGLVFYGRPDRVQSMRCYVDRNLVTNGGWLDEVLWVVNTENKDDLKYLDEVLASSPRYKKLDLGKKVRGPEFRKIWKHMERGKIYVKIDDDVVWLADDTIPRIVDRKLRHPNDFAVSANIINNPPLSFMHYHVGALHPYFPELEGGKPSAKVSNNTSWKPSEHPDWEGPDNFEWALDAPPPAKGHRWLRVKDDRAIVRTPVTHLKYEMWGDTYTSWAIAAQQHYSFLENLEKDRLDVYKFNLPWNMDNERIRINLLAIWSDDILDSNIDSWPKERSDEEMVVMELPKMYSRPVQIVGEALAAHFNFQHQPGVAETDLLSRYSSLARERSCLRKLTPES
;
A
#
# COMPACT_ATOMS: atom_id res chain seq x y z
N MET A 1 52.73 1.30 44.22
CA MET A 1 52.92 1.35 45.69
C MET A 1 52.48 2.74 46.15
N SER A 2 51.20 2.92 46.45
CA SER A 2 50.53 2.80 47.77
C SER A 2 50.71 4.01 48.70
N SER A 3 49.57 4.61 49.07
CA SER A 3 49.23 5.28 50.36
C SER A 3 50.14 6.40 50.88
N GLY A 4 49.69 7.59 51.30
CA GLY A 4 48.41 8.06 51.81
C GLY A 4 48.67 9.01 53.01
N ILE A 5 47.63 9.73 53.46
CA ILE A 5 47.45 10.38 54.79
C ILE A 5 47.74 11.90 54.88
N PHE A 6 46.67 12.66 55.17
CA PHE A 6 46.63 14.00 55.77
C PHE A 6 46.76 13.93 57.30
N PRO A 7 47.15 15.02 58.00
CA PRO A 7 46.14 15.66 58.88
C PRO A 7 46.25 17.21 59.07
N ILE A 8 45.06 17.84 59.03
CA ILE A 8 44.38 18.79 59.94
C ILE A 8 45.19 19.74 60.88
N SER A 9 44.91 21.05 60.79
CA SER A 9 44.59 22.01 61.90
C SER A 9 44.38 23.41 61.28
N SER A 10 43.18 24.00 61.26
CA SER A 10 42.42 24.74 62.29
C SER A 10 42.81 26.23 62.43
N ASP A 11 41.77 27.07 62.65
CA ASP A 11 41.70 28.55 62.74
C ASP A 11 41.33 29.26 61.42
N GLY A 12 40.20 29.95 61.24
CA GLY A 12 39.20 30.46 62.17
C GLY A 12 39.15 31.99 62.11
N ASN A 13 38.36 32.60 61.21
CA ASN A 13 37.60 33.82 61.55
C ASN A 13 36.57 34.28 60.50
N LYS A 14 35.30 34.21 60.93
CA LYS A 14 34.23 35.22 60.80
C LYS A 14 34.06 35.96 59.45
N SER A 15 33.27 35.37 58.55
CA SER A 15 32.30 36.11 57.71
C SER A 15 31.39 35.13 56.95
N SER A 16 30.32 34.58 57.57
CA SER A 16 29.38 33.74 56.80
C SER A 16 28.00 33.51 57.43
N TYR A 17 27.39 34.52 58.07
CA TYR A 17 25.98 34.35 58.50
C TYR A 17 25.02 35.40 57.94
N ARG A 18 25.51 36.56 57.46
CA ARG A 18 24.69 37.56 56.78
C ARG A 18 24.56 37.34 55.27
N GLU A 19 25.53 36.72 54.60
CA GLU A 19 25.48 36.50 53.14
C GLU A 19 24.67 35.26 52.71
N LEU A 20 24.54 34.26 53.59
CA LEU A 20 23.76 33.06 53.28
C LEU A 20 22.24 33.30 53.30
N ILE A 21 21.76 34.21 54.15
CA ILE A 21 20.32 34.53 54.23
C ILE A 21 19.88 35.39 53.04
N VAL A 22 20.71 36.33 52.60
CA VAL A 22 20.39 37.22 51.46
C VAL A 22 20.46 36.47 50.12
N SER A 23 21.34 35.47 49.96
CA SER A 23 21.41 34.67 48.73
C SER A 23 20.28 33.62 48.61
N SER A 24 19.79 33.09 49.73
CA SER A 24 18.64 32.17 49.79
C SER A 24 17.32 32.87 49.43
N ILE A 25 17.11 34.11 49.91
CA ILE A 25 15.91 34.90 49.62
C ILE A 25 15.86 35.35 48.16
N LYS A 26 17.01 35.74 47.56
CA LYS A 26 17.07 36.06 46.13
C LYS A 26 16.75 34.85 45.25
N LYS A 27 17.29 33.66 45.55
CA LYS A 27 17.00 32.45 44.75
C LYS A 27 15.54 32.01 44.85
N ARG A 28 14.91 32.11 46.03
CA ARG A 28 13.48 31.82 46.20
C ARG A 28 12.59 32.84 45.48
N SER A 29 12.90 34.14 45.59
CA SER A 29 12.21 35.21 44.85
C SER A 29 12.24 34.98 43.34
N THR A 30 13.42 34.66 42.78
CA THR A 30 13.55 34.35 41.35
C THR A 30 12.77 33.10 40.96
N LEU A 31 12.77 32.06 41.81
CA LEU A 31 11.98 30.85 41.56
C LEU A 31 10.47 31.12 41.59
N TYR A 32 9.99 31.91 42.55
CA TYR A 32 8.59 32.33 42.60
C TYR A 32 8.20 33.21 41.41
N ALA A 33 9.09 34.08 40.94
CA ALA A 33 8.87 34.89 39.74
C ALA A 33 8.77 34.01 38.47
N ILE A 34 9.63 33.00 38.33
CA ILE A 34 9.58 32.06 37.21
C ILE A 34 8.30 31.21 37.25
N ILE A 35 7.92 30.71 38.43
CA ILE A 35 6.67 29.95 38.59
C ILE A 35 5.46 30.84 38.27
N ALA A 36 5.45 32.09 38.75
CA ALA A 36 4.38 33.04 38.49
C ALA A 36 4.28 33.39 36.98
N LEU A 37 5.40 33.58 36.30
CA LEU A 37 5.44 33.81 34.85
C LEU A 37 4.96 32.59 34.06
N SER A 38 5.35 31.38 34.46
CA SER A 38 4.89 30.14 33.84
C SER A 38 3.39 29.94 34.03
N LEU A 39 2.86 30.19 35.24
CA LEU A 39 1.42 30.13 35.50
C LEU A 39 0.66 31.21 34.73
N LEU A 40 1.20 32.43 34.62
CA LEU A 40 0.62 33.50 33.81
C LEU A 40 0.58 33.11 32.33
N ASN A 41 1.63 32.48 31.81
CA ASN A 41 1.65 32.00 30.42
C ASN A 41 0.64 30.87 30.19
N ILE A 42 0.46 29.95 31.14
CA ILE A 42 -0.58 28.92 31.06
C ILE A 42 -1.99 29.54 31.09
N VAL A 43 -2.21 30.55 31.95
CA VAL A 43 -3.49 31.27 32.02
C VAL A 43 -3.74 32.04 30.73
N LEU A 44 -2.73 32.71 30.17
CA LEU A 44 -2.86 33.42 28.89
C LEU A 44 -3.15 32.45 27.74
N LEU A 45 -2.48 31.30 27.69
CA LEU A 45 -2.69 30.27 26.67
C LEU A 45 -4.07 29.61 26.77
N THR A 46 -4.52 29.31 28.00
CA THR A 46 -5.87 28.78 28.22
C THR A 46 -6.94 29.81 27.90
N ASN A 47 -6.70 31.09 28.18
CA ASN A 47 -7.66 32.15 27.86
C ASN A 47 -7.70 32.46 26.35
N THR A 48 -6.57 32.36 25.63
CA THR A 48 -6.57 32.44 24.15
C THR A 48 -7.25 31.23 23.50
N LEU A 49 -7.02 30.01 24.00
CA LEU A 49 -7.72 28.81 23.53
C LEU A 49 -9.24 28.88 23.84
N TYR A 50 -9.62 29.36 25.02
CA TYR A 50 -11.02 29.55 25.40
C TYR A 50 -11.70 30.63 24.56
N ARG A 51 -11.02 31.75 24.26
CA ARG A 51 -11.52 32.76 23.33
C ARG A 51 -11.61 32.25 21.89
N ALA A 52 -10.66 31.42 21.45
CA ALA A 52 -10.71 30.80 20.13
C ALA A 52 -11.93 29.87 20.00
N GLN A 53 -12.20 29.04 21.03
CA GLN A 53 -13.40 28.19 21.08
C GLN A 53 -14.71 28.99 21.14
N ASN A 54 -14.74 30.11 21.88
CA ASN A 54 -15.94 30.95 22.00
C ASN A 54 -16.13 31.95 20.84
N SER A 55 -15.15 32.13 19.95
CA SER A 55 -15.30 32.96 18.74
C SER A 55 -15.86 32.19 17.53
N VAL A 56 -16.03 30.87 17.66
CA VAL A 56 -16.76 30.08 16.66
C VAL A 56 -18.23 30.48 16.73
N GLN A 57 -18.70 31.15 15.67
CA GLN A 57 -20.10 31.52 15.51
C GLN A 57 -21.02 30.33 15.74
N LYS A 58 -21.98 30.55 16.63
CA LYS A 58 -23.13 29.69 16.92
C LYS A 58 -23.94 29.50 15.62
N VAL A 59 -23.65 28.46 14.84
CA VAL A 59 -24.56 28.01 13.78
C VAL A 59 -25.73 27.33 14.47
N SER A 60 -26.91 27.92 14.30
CA SER A 60 -28.19 27.48 14.84
C SER A 60 -28.48 26.03 14.45
N THR A 61 -28.71 25.16 15.43
CA THR A 61 -29.22 23.80 15.24
C THR A 61 -30.70 23.84 14.86
N GLY A 62 -30.99 24.04 13.57
CA GLY A 62 -32.24 23.61 12.98
C GLY A 62 -32.04 22.21 12.41
N HIS A 63 -32.75 21.20 12.91
CA HIS A 63 -32.79 19.86 12.32
C HIS A 63 -33.31 19.93 10.87
N PRO A 64 -32.52 19.55 9.85
CA PRO A 64 -33.07 19.21 8.56
C PRO A 64 -33.32 17.70 8.57
N THR A 65 -34.60 17.30 8.56
CA THR A 65 -35.00 16.00 8.04
C THR A 65 -34.53 15.91 6.58
N LEU A 66 -33.35 15.34 6.37
CA LEU A 66 -32.87 14.96 5.05
C LEU A 66 -33.63 13.71 4.63
N SER A 67 -34.68 13.92 3.83
CA SER A 67 -35.18 12.87 2.95
C SER A 67 -34.02 12.32 2.12
N PRO A 68 -33.92 11.00 1.91
CA PRO A 68 -32.88 10.44 1.06
C PRO A 68 -33.11 10.94 -0.36
N ARG A 69 -32.28 11.90 -0.78
CA ARG A 69 -32.14 12.26 -2.19
C ARG A 69 -31.48 11.05 -2.87
N PRO A 70 -32.02 10.54 -3.98
CA PRO A 70 -31.42 9.41 -4.66
C PRO A 70 -29.96 9.73 -4.99
N PRO A 71 -29.03 8.76 -4.89
CA PRO A 71 -27.64 8.99 -5.20
C PRO A 71 -27.55 9.53 -6.62
N ASN A 72 -26.99 10.72 -6.72
CA ASN A 72 -26.68 11.33 -8.00
C ASN A 72 -25.58 10.46 -8.62
N VAL A 73 -26.01 9.58 -9.51
CA VAL A 73 -25.16 8.82 -10.42
C VAL A 73 -24.25 9.85 -11.11
N HIS A 74 -22.94 9.58 -11.16
CA HIS A 74 -21.88 10.43 -11.72
C HIS A 74 -21.29 11.50 -10.78
N ALA A 75 -20.64 11.09 -9.70
CA ALA A 75 -19.53 11.86 -9.15
C ALA A 75 -18.29 11.68 -10.06
N ASN A 76 -18.19 12.52 -11.09
CA ASN A 76 -17.02 12.80 -11.94
C ASN A 76 -16.04 11.64 -12.16
N ALA A 77 -16.40 10.70 -13.05
CA ALA A 77 -15.38 10.09 -13.89
C ALA A 77 -14.84 11.21 -14.79
N THR A 78 -13.70 11.80 -14.45
CA THR A 78 -12.90 12.49 -15.47
C THR A 78 -12.66 11.47 -16.57
N GLU A 79 -13.28 11.67 -17.72
CA GLU A 79 -13.10 10.80 -18.87
C GLU A 79 -11.64 10.92 -19.30
N PHE A 80 -10.84 9.94 -18.90
CA PHE A 80 -9.43 9.89 -19.25
C PHE A 80 -9.29 9.49 -20.73
N ILE A 81 -8.98 10.47 -21.58
CA ILE A 81 -8.73 10.24 -23.00
C ILE A 81 -7.27 9.86 -23.21
N LYS A 82 -7.02 8.73 -23.89
CA LYS A 82 -5.66 8.30 -24.21
C LYS A 82 -4.92 9.37 -25.03
N PRO A 83 -3.68 9.73 -24.66
CA PRO A 83 -2.86 10.65 -25.45
C PRO A 83 -2.50 10.04 -26.83
N GLN A 84 -2.63 10.85 -27.90
CA GLN A 84 -2.49 10.40 -29.29
C GLN A 84 -1.03 10.15 -29.74
N ASN A 85 -0.06 10.86 -29.15
CA ASN A 85 1.34 10.86 -29.61
C ASN A 85 2.30 10.17 -28.63
N VAL A 86 1.78 9.29 -27.77
CA VAL A 86 2.59 8.55 -26.80
C VAL A 86 2.21 7.09 -26.86
N VAL A 87 3.23 6.24 -27.05
CA VAL A 87 3.08 4.79 -26.94
C VAL A 87 3.19 4.40 -25.48
N ILE A 88 2.17 3.73 -24.97
CA ILE A 88 2.10 3.24 -23.60
C ILE A 88 2.13 1.71 -23.67
N SER A 89 3.22 1.13 -23.18
CA SER A 89 3.45 -0.31 -23.22
C SER A 89 3.33 -0.92 -21.83
N GLY A 90 2.60 -2.01 -21.68
CA GLY A 90 2.65 -2.83 -20.47
C GLY A 90 3.98 -3.61 -20.43
N LEU A 91 4.69 -3.56 -19.30
CA LEU A 91 5.80 -4.46 -19.00
C LEU A 91 5.32 -5.42 -17.90
N VAL A 92 4.67 -6.50 -18.31
CA VAL A 92 3.92 -7.39 -17.41
C VAL A 92 4.75 -8.63 -17.14
N PHE A 93 5.08 -8.87 -15.89
CA PHE A 93 5.87 -10.02 -15.49
C PHE A 93 5.02 -11.29 -15.56
N TYR A 94 5.68 -12.43 -15.77
CA TYR A 94 5.02 -13.72 -15.88
C TYR A 94 5.84 -14.83 -15.23
N GLY A 95 5.40 -15.29 -14.06
CA GLY A 95 5.98 -16.47 -13.42
C GLY A 95 4.95 -17.46 -12.89
N ARG A 96 3.67 -17.07 -12.76
CA ARG A 96 2.64 -17.83 -12.03
C ARG A 96 1.27 -17.75 -12.73
N PRO A 97 0.80 -18.82 -13.39
CA PRO A 97 -0.47 -18.81 -14.10
C PRO A 97 -1.69 -18.51 -13.23
N ASP A 98 -1.72 -18.99 -11.98
CA ASP A 98 -2.88 -18.89 -11.08
C ASP A 98 -3.29 -17.44 -10.79
N ARG A 99 -2.32 -16.53 -10.67
CA ARG A 99 -2.54 -15.09 -10.50
C ARG A 99 -2.75 -14.39 -11.83
N VAL A 100 -1.93 -14.73 -12.83
CA VAL A 100 -1.99 -14.12 -14.17
C VAL A 100 -3.35 -14.34 -14.82
N GLN A 101 -4.01 -15.48 -14.59
CA GLN A 101 -5.37 -15.74 -15.08
C GLN A 101 -6.36 -14.64 -14.67
N SER A 102 -6.29 -14.16 -13.43
CA SER A 102 -7.13 -13.06 -12.95
C SER A 102 -6.64 -11.71 -13.46
N MET A 103 -5.32 -11.47 -13.36
CA MET A 103 -4.68 -10.22 -13.79
C MET A 103 -4.97 -9.89 -15.25
N ARG A 104 -4.91 -10.90 -16.12
CA ARG A 104 -5.11 -10.76 -17.57
C ARG A 104 -6.44 -10.10 -17.91
N CYS A 105 -7.51 -10.37 -17.17
CA CYS A 105 -8.80 -9.74 -17.43
C CYS A 105 -8.74 -8.21 -17.28
N TYR A 106 -7.93 -7.68 -16.37
CA TYR A 106 -7.73 -6.25 -16.22
C TYR A 106 -6.75 -5.68 -17.26
N VAL A 107 -5.71 -6.43 -17.62
CA VAL A 107 -4.78 -6.05 -18.70
C VAL A 107 -5.51 -5.99 -20.04
N ASP A 108 -6.37 -6.97 -20.34
CA ASP A 108 -7.19 -7.03 -21.55
C ASP A 108 -8.09 -5.78 -21.67
N ARG A 109 -8.81 -5.41 -20.60
CA ARG A 109 -9.61 -4.16 -20.58
C ARG A 109 -8.78 -2.91 -20.84
N ASN A 110 -7.53 -2.92 -20.37
CA ASN A 110 -6.63 -1.79 -20.53
C ASN A 110 -5.94 -1.73 -21.90
N LEU A 111 -6.14 -2.70 -22.79
CA LEU A 111 -5.68 -2.57 -24.18
C LEU A 111 -6.47 -1.50 -24.93
N VAL A 112 -5.81 -0.76 -25.81
CA VAL A 112 -6.46 0.25 -26.67
C VAL A 112 -7.60 -0.30 -27.53
N THR A 113 -7.53 -1.58 -27.92
CA THR A 113 -8.61 -2.26 -28.65
C THR A 113 -9.88 -2.44 -27.84
N ASN A 114 -9.80 -2.32 -26.52
CA ASN A 114 -10.90 -2.47 -25.58
C ASN A 114 -11.21 -1.16 -24.84
N GLY A 115 -10.75 -0.01 -25.37
CA GLY A 115 -10.98 1.32 -24.80
C GLY A 115 -9.98 1.74 -23.72
N GLY A 116 -8.98 0.91 -23.43
CA GLY A 116 -7.91 1.24 -22.48
C GLY A 116 -6.75 2.04 -23.09
N TRP A 117 -5.64 2.13 -22.35
CA TRP A 117 -4.49 2.97 -22.68
C TRP A 117 -3.26 2.20 -23.19
N LEU A 118 -3.19 0.88 -23.02
CA LEU A 118 -2.04 0.05 -23.40
C LEU A 118 -2.06 -0.24 -24.91
N ASP A 119 -1.08 0.29 -25.63
CA ASP A 119 -0.88 0.04 -27.06
C ASP A 119 -0.37 -1.39 -27.29
N GLU A 120 0.42 -1.92 -26.37
CA GLU A 120 0.98 -3.26 -26.41
C GLU A 120 1.31 -3.75 -25.00
N VAL A 121 1.56 -5.06 -24.86
CA VAL A 121 2.06 -5.64 -23.62
C VAL A 121 3.21 -6.58 -23.93
N LEU A 122 4.36 -6.31 -23.30
CA LEU A 122 5.50 -7.22 -23.22
C LEU A 122 5.31 -8.13 -22.00
N TRP A 123 5.07 -9.42 -22.25
CA TRP A 123 5.04 -10.44 -21.21
C TRP A 123 6.46 -10.93 -20.92
N VAL A 124 6.97 -10.57 -19.75
CA VAL A 124 8.32 -10.89 -19.29
C VAL A 124 8.35 -12.29 -18.70
N VAL A 125 8.95 -13.23 -19.40
CA VAL A 125 9.02 -14.63 -19.00
C VAL A 125 9.95 -14.79 -17.80
N ASN A 126 9.44 -15.33 -16.69
CA ASN A 126 10.23 -15.63 -15.50
C ASN A 126 9.82 -16.96 -14.83
N THR A 127 9.57 -17.98 -15.66
CA THR A 127 9.33 -19.37 -15.25
C THR A 127 10.02 -20.32 -16.21
N GLU A 128 10.42 -21.49 -15.69
CA GLU A 128 10.99 -22.59 -16.48
C GLU A 128 10.01 -23.79 -16.52
N ASN A 129 8.85 -23.65 -15.87
CA ASN A 129 7.82 -24.69 -15.89
C ASN A 129 7.14 -24.72 -17.27
N LYS A 130 7.13 -25.91 -17.88
CA LYS A 130 6.57 -26.13 -19.22
C LYS A 130 5.07 -25.87 -19.32
N ASP A 131 4.30 -26.20 -18.28
CA ASP A 131 2.86 -25.97 -18.26
C ASP A 131 2.55 -24.48 -18.15
N ASP A 132 3.33 -23.75 -17.35
CA ASP A 132 3.23 -22.29 -17.27
C ASP A 132 3.58 -21.66 -18.63
N LEU A 133 4.64 -22.12 -19.29
CA LEU A 133 5.01 -21.60 -20.61
C LEU A 133 3.94 -21.88 -21.67
N LYS A 134 3.30 -23.05 -21.62
CA LYS A 134 2.17 -23.38 -22.50
C LYS A 134 0.99 -22.44 -22.28
N TYR A 135 0.64 -22.15 -21.03
CA TYR A 135 -0.40 -21.17 -20.74
C TYR A 135 -0.02 -19.77 -21.25
N LEU A 136 1.25 -19.38 -21.14
CA LEU A 136 1.71 -18.10 -21.72
C LEU A 136 1.54 -18.07 -23.24
N ASP A 137 1.83 -19.15 -23.95
CA ASP A 137 1.62 -19.22 -25.39
C ASP A 137 0.14 -19.00 -25.76
N GLU A 138 -0.80 -19.54 -24.96
CA GLU A 138 -2.24 -19.28 -25.09
C GLU A 138 -2.60 -17.81 -24.82
N VAL A 139 -1.94 -17.18 -23.83
CA VAL A 139 -2.08 -15.74 -23.56
C VAL A 139 -1.61 -14.93 -24.76
N LEU A 140 -0.40 -15.17 -25.25
CA LEU A 140 0.19 -14.45 -26.39
C LEU A 140 -0.66 -14.60 -27.66
N ALA A 141 -1.19 -15.80 -27.93
CA ALA A 141 -2.05 -16.06 -29.09
C ALA A 141 -3.40 -15.31 -29.06
N SER A 142 -3.82 -14.84 -27.88
CA SER A 142 -5.14 -14.21 -27.72
C SER A 142 -5.22 -12.76 -28.22
N SER A 143 -4.08 -12.10 -28.45
CA SER A 143 -4.06 -10.72 -28.93
C SER A 143 -2.76 -10.44 -29.69
N PRO A 144 -2.83 -9.84 -30.90
CA PRO A 144 -1.63 -9.45 -31.64
C PRO A 144 -0.84 -8.33 -30.95
N ARG A 145 -1.41 -7.69 -29.92
CA ARG A 145 -0.73 -6.66 -29.10
C ARG A 145 0.13 -7.26 -27.98
N TYR A 146 0.04 -8.58 -27.76
CA TYR A 146 0.86 -9.28 -26.79
C TYR A 146 2.13 -9.79 -27.43
N LYS A 147 3.26 -9.44 -26.80
CA LYS A 147 4.60 -9.80 -27.24
C LYS A 147 5.31 -10.54 -26.12
N LYS A 148 6.13 -11.52 -26.49
CA LYS A 148 6.97 -12.26 -25.55
C LYS A 148 8.30 -11.53 -25.35
N LEU A 149 8.68 -11.29 -24.10
CA LEU A 149 10.04 -10.90 -23.74
C LEU A 149 10.67 -12.04 -22.93
N ASP A 150 11.50 -12.83 -23.60
CA ASP A 150 12.15 -14.01 -23.02
C ASP A 150 13.66 -13.82 -22.99
N LEU A 151 14.23 -13.85 -21.78
CA LEU A 151 15.68 -13.76 -21.58
C LEU A 151 16.37 -15.13 -21.73
N GLY A 152 15.62 -16.18 -22.04
CA GLY A 152 16.10 -17.57 -22.19
C GLY A 152 16.45 -18.26 -20.88
N LYS A 153 16.26 -17.58 -19.74
CA LYS A 153 16.53 -18.11 -18.40
C LYS A 153 15.68 -17.38 -17.35
N LYS A 154 15.39 -18.06 -16.24
CA LYS A 154 14.78 -17.42 -15.08
C LYS A 154 15.75 -16.42 -14.44
N VAL A 155 15.29 -15.22 -14.15
CA VAL A 155 16.06 -14.18 -13.46
C VAL A 155 15.67 -14.11 -11.98
N ARG A 156 16.63 -13.74 -11.13
CA ARG A 156 16.43 -13.60 -9.67
C ARG A 156 17.19 -12.40 -9.13
N GLY A 157 16.63 -11.76 -8.11
CA GLY A 157 17.28 -10.68 -7.37
C GLY A 157 17.81 -9.57 -8.30
N PRO A 158 19.07 -9.14 -8.16
CA PRO A 158 19.62 -8.07 -9.00
C PRO A 158 19.60 -8.32 -10.51
N GLU A 159 19.42 -9.56 -10.98
CA GLU A 159 19.34 -9.81 -12.43
C GLU A 159 18.09 -9.23 -13.09
N PHE A 160 17.03 -8.92 -12.33
CA PHE A 160 15.82 -8.28 -12.86
C PHE A 160 16.13 -6.96 -13.60
N ARG A 161 17.20 -6.25 -13.22
CA ARG A 161 17.66 -5.03 -13.93
C ARG A 161 17.93 -5.24 -15.42
N LYS A 162 18.27 -6.47 -15.84
CA LYS A 162 18.55 -6.80 -17.25
C LYS A 162 17.32 -6.68 -18.14
N ILE A 163 16.11 -6.89 -17.59
CA ILE A 163 14.85 -6.81 -18.35
C ILE A 163 14.67 -5.41 -18.93
N TRP A 164 14.99 -4.38 -18.14
CA TRP A 164 14.84 -2.98 -18.51
C TRP A 164 15.66 -2.57 -19.75
N LYS A 165 16.70 -3.33 -20.10
CA LYS A 165 17.50 -3.10 -21.32
C LYS A 165 16.75 -3.37 -22.62
N HIS A 166 15.66 -4.13 -22.55
CA HIS A 166 14.87 -4.54 -23.71
C HIS A 166 13.69 -3.59 -23.97
N MET A 167 13.64 -2.46 -23.27
CA MET A 167 12.68 -1.41 -23.55
C MET A 167 13.04 -0.68 -24.84
N GLU A 168 12.01 -0.21 -25.54
CA GLU A 168 12.16 0.66 -26.70
C GLU A 168 12.07 2.13 -26.25
N ARG A 169 12.93 2.97 -26.81
CA ARG A 169 12.98 4.42 -26.52
C ARG A 169 11.70 5.14 -26.92
N GLY A 170 11.42 6.28 -26.27
CA GLY A 170 10.25 7.11 -26.55
C GLY A 170 8.91 6.54 -26.07
N LYS A 171 8.91 5.55 -25.16
CA LYS A 171 7.70 4.92 -24.62
C LYS A 171 7.54 5.16 -23.12
N ILE A 172 6.30 5.20 -22.66
CA ILE A 172 6.00 5.00 -21.23
C ILE A 172 5.75 3.51 -21.02
N TYR A 173 6.49 2.92 -20.10
CA TYR A 173 6.25 1.57 -19.64
C TYR A 173 5.45 1.57 -18.34
N VAL A 174 4.36 0.80 -18.33
CA VAL A 174 3.59 0.47 -17.13
C VAL A 174 4.04 -0.92 -16.68
N LYS A 175 4.91 -0.97 -15.66
CA LYS A 175 5.35 -2.24 -15.07
C LYS A 175 4.23 -2.82 -14.23
N ILE A 176 3.97 -4.12 -14.37
CA ILE A 176 2.98 -4.87 -13.56
C ILE A 176 3.61 -6.20 -13.11
N ASP A 177 3.68 -6.43 -11.80
CA ASP A 177 4.10 -7.74 -11.26
C ASP A 177 3.03 -8.82 -11.47
N ASP A 178 3.45 -10.09 -11.57
CA ASP A 178 2.54 -11.23 -11.80
C ASP A 178 1.68 -11.62 -10.59
N ASP A 179 1.79 -10.91 -9.48
CA ASP A 179 0.89 -10.96 -8.32
C ASP A 179 -0.01 -9.73 -8.15
N VAL A 180 -0.09 -8.84 -9.14
CA VAL A 180 -1.19 -7.87 -9.16
C VAL A 180 -2.48 -8.59 -9.54
N VAL A 181 -3.39 -8.74 -8.58
CA VAL A 181 -4.61 -9.57 -8.71
C VAL A 181 -5.88 -8.76 -8.98
N TRP A 182 -5.82 -7.44 -8.84
CA TRP A 182 -6.90 -6.52 -9.16
C TRP A 182 -6.36 -5.13 -9.52
N LEU A 183 -7.04 -4.45 -10.44
CA LEU A 183 -6.71 -3.13 -10.93
C LEU A 183 -8.01 -2.34 -11.20
N ALA A 184 -8.12 -1.11 -10.71
CA ALA A 184 -9.22 -0.23 -11.11
C ALA A 184 -9.04 0.22 -12.57
N ASP A 185 -10.16 0.41 -13.29
CA ASP A 185 -10.13 0.79 -14.71
C ASP A 185 -9.39 2.11 -14.96
N ASP A 186 -9.40 3.03 -14.00
CA ASP A 186 -8.75 4.34 -14.09
C ASP A 186 -7.31 4.38 -13.57
N THR A 187 -6.77 3.27 -13.06
CA THR A 187 -5.43 3.24 -12.44
C THR A 187 -4.31 3.49 -13.44
N ILE A 188 -4.30 2.79 -14.57
CA ILE A 188 -3.29 3.00 -15.62
C ILE A 188 -3.40 4.42 -16.21
N PRO A 189 -4.60 4.90 -16.59
CA PRO A 189 -4.77 6.28 -17.01
C PRO A 189 -4.15 7.27 -16.02
N ARG A 190 -4.50 7.20 -14.72
CA ARG A 190 -4.03 8.13 -13.69
C ARG A 190 -2.51 8.20 -13.54
N ILE A 191 -1.82 7.05 -13.46
CA ILE A 191 -0.36 7.03 -13.26
C ILE A 191 0.38 7.53 -14.50
N VAL A 192 -0.09 7.17 -15.70
CA VAL A 192 0.52 7.61 -16.97
C VAL A 192 0.31 9.11 -17.17
N ASP A 193 -0.90 9.57 -16.94
CA ASP A 193 -1.31 10.96 -17.04
C ASP A 193 -0.52 11.88 -16.07
N ARG A 194 -0.32 11.47 -14.81
CA ARG A 194 0.62 12.15 -13.89
C ARG A 194 2.03 12.19 -14.46
N LYS A 195 2.55 11.06 -14.97
CA LYS A 195 3.91 10.97 -15.51
C LYS A 195 4.12 11.91 -16.71
N LEU A 196 3.09 12.08 -17.54
CA LEU A 196 3.08 12.97 -18.70
C LEU A 196 3.04 14.44 -18.31
N ARG A 197 2.13 14.83 -17.42
CA ARG A 197 1.98 16.23 -17.00
C ARG A 197 3.13 16.72 -16.13
N HIS A 198 3.90 15.81 -15.55
CA HIS A 198 4.97 16.13 -14.63
C HIS A 198 6.22 15.33 -14.97
N PRO A 199 6.98 15.78 -15.98
CA PRO A 199 8.18 15.10 -16.44
C PRO A 199 9.23 14.96 -15.34
N ASN A 200 9.22 15.84 -14.33
CA ASN A 200 10.16 15.81 -13.20
C ASN A 200 9.91 14.67 -12.20
N ASP A 201 8.78 13.97 -12.24
CA ASP A 201 8.67 12.72 -11.51
C ASP A 201 9.58 11.68 -12.19
N PHE A 202 10.41 10.95 -11.45
CA PHE A 202 11.20 9.87 -12.04
C PHE A 202 10.29 8.69 -12.41
N ALA A 203 9.51 8.21 -11.44
CA ALA A 203 8.51 7.17 -11.63
C ALA A 203 7.21 7.55 -10.89
N VAL A 204 6.09 7.01 -11.37
CA VAL A 204 4.78 7.21 -10.74
C VAL A 204 4.18 5.86 -10.39
N SER A 205 4.02 5.59 -9.10
CA SER A 205 3.40 4.36 -8.58
C SER A 205 1.90 4.55 -8.32
N ALA A 206 1.16 3.45 -8.42
CA ALA A 206 -0.22 3.38 -7.98
C ALA A 206 -0.34 3.23 -6.45
N ASN A 207 -1.52 3.50 -5.90
CA ASN A 207 -1.89 3.21 -4.52
C ASN A 207 -2.27 1.72 -4.38
N ILE A 208 -1.33 0.92 -3.88
CA ILE A 208 -1.42 -0.53 -3.83
C ILE A 208 -1.89 -1.04 -2.46
N ILE A 209 -2.97 -1.83 -2.46
CA ILE A 209 -3.39 -2.64 -1.31
C ILE A 209 -2.34 -3.72 -1.06
N ASN A 210 -1.96 -3.91 0.21
CA ASN A 210 -0.89 -4.82 0.63
C ASN A 210 0.50 -4.42 0.10
N ASN A 211 0.83 -3.14 0.28
CA ASN A 211 2.14 -2.55 0.01
C ASN A 211 2.59 -1.78 1.27
N PRO A 212 3.80 -2.02 1.82
CA PRO A 212 4.07 -1.67 3.21
C PRO A 212 3.77 -0.22 3.68
N PRO A 213 4.30 0.84 3.06
CA PRO A 213 3.99 2.21 3.47
C PRO A 213 2.50 2.55 3.31
N LEU A 214 1.84 1.96 2.31
CA LEU A 214 0.42 2.20 2.02
C LEU A 214 -0.52 1.43 2.95
N SER A 215 -0.14 0.21 3.34
CA SER A 215 -0.86 -0.63 4.30
C SER A 215 -1.05 0.07 5.64
N PHE A 216 0.00 0.71 6.16
CA PHE A 216 -0.08 1.55 7.35
C PHE A 216 -1.15 2.64 7.19
N MET A 217 -1.17 3.29 6.04
CA MET A 217 -2.07 4.41 5.78
C MET A 217 -3.50 3.96 5.62
N HIS A 218 -3.74 2.88 4.87
CA HIS A 218 -5.05 2.27 4.70
C HIS A 218 -5.66 1.88 6.06
N TYR A 219 -4.85 1.36 6.97
CA TYR A 219 -5.29 1.09 8.34
C TYR A 219 -5.70 2.37 9.07
N HIS A 220 -4.87 3.41 9.05
CA HIS A 220 -5.11 4.64 9.80
C HIS A 220 -6.21 5.55 9.24
N VAL A 221 -6.56 5.40 7.96
CA VAL A 221 -7.74 6.06 7.37
C VAL A 221 -9.04 5.26 7.55
N GLY A 222 -8.98 4.10 8.22
CA GLY A 222 -10.15 3.29 8.58
C GLY A 222 -10.65 2.38 7.46
N ALA A 223 -9.78 1.98 6.52
CA ALA A 223 -10.15 1.11 5.41
C ALA A 223 -10.18 -0.39 5.77
N LEU A 224 -9.62 -0.78 6.92
CA LEU A 224 -9.49 -2.17 7.34
C LEU A 224 -10.61 -2.57 8.31
N HIS A 225 -11.09 -3.80 8.14
CA HIS A 225 -12.20 -4.39 8.89
C HIS A 225 -11.73 -5.65 9.63
N PRO A 226 -12.33 -6.02 10.78
CA PRO A 226 -11.93 -7.20 11.50
C PRO A 226 -12.40 -8.49 10.81
N TYR A 227 -11.44 -9.33 10.48
CA TYR A 227 -11.64 -10.67 9.96
C TYR A 227 -10.87 -11.67 10.83
N PHE A 228 -11.45 -12.86 11.05
CA PHE A 228 -10.81 -13.96 11.77
C PHE A 228 -11.00 -15.28 11.02
N PRO A 229 -10.10 -16.27 11.18
CA PRO A 229 -10.28 -17.57 10.56
C PRO A 229 -11.57 -18.22 11.05
N GLU A 230 -12.28 -18.87 10.13
CA GLU A 230 -13.47 -19.65 10.47
C GLU A 230 -13.13 -20.70 11.54
N LEU A 231 -14.00 -20.84 12.54
CA LEU A 231 -13.84 -21.80 13.62
C LEU A 231 -14.79 -22.98 13.47
N GLU A 232 -14.33 -24.17 13.83
CA GLU A 232 -15.11 -25.38 14.01
C GLU A 232 -14.78 -25.99 15.38
N GLY A 233 -15.78 -26.09 16.26
CA GLY A 233 -15.55 -26.58 17.63
C GLY A 233 -14.58 -25.70 18.44
N GLY A 234 -14.58 -24.39 18.18
CA GLY A 234 -13.71 -23.41 18.85
C GLY A 234 -12.25 -23.41 18.38
N LYS A 235 -11.91 -24.14 17.31
CA LYS A 235 -10.57 -24.17 16.70
C LYS A 235 -10.65 -23.76 15.24
N PRO A 236 -9.59 -23.21 14.65
CA PRO A 236 -9.56 -22.89 13.21
C PRO A 236 -9.96 -24.09 12.37
N SER A 237 -10.94 -23.91 11.49
CA SER A 237 -11.44 -24.99 10.64
C SER A 237 -10.40 -25.35 9.58
N ALA A 238 -10.26 -26.66 9.33
CA ALA A 238 -9.50 -27.18 8.20
C ALA A 238 -10.40 -27.48 6.98
N LYS A 239 -11.71 -27.26 7.09
CA LYS A 239 -12.65 -27.52 6.00
C LYS A 239 -12.61 -26.39 4.99
N VAL A 240 -12.50 -26.75 3.72
CA VAL A 240 -12.61 -25.81 2.62
C VAL A 240 -14.09 -25.56 2.36
N SER A 241 -14.48 -24.29 2.29
CA SER A 241 -15.85 -23.91 1.97
C SER A 241 -16.18 -24.22 0.52
N ASN A 242 -17.38 -24.72 0.25
CA ASN A 242 -17.90 -24.86 -1.12
C ASN A 242 -18.37 -23.52 -1.71
N ASN A 243 -18.49 -22.46 -0.89
CA ASN A 243 -18.87 -21.14 -1.37
C ASN A 243 -17.67 -20.45 -2.04
N THR A 244 -17.77 -20.21 -3.34
CA THR A 244 -16.72 -19.61 -4.17
C THR A 244 -16.91 -18.13 -4.44
N SER A 245 -17.89 -17.50 -3.77
CA SER A 245 -18.17 -16.08 -3.92
C SER A 245 -16.98 -15.24 -3.46
N TRP A 246 -16.74 -14.14 -4.18
CA TRP A 246 -15.76 -13.14 -3.76
C TRP A 246 -16.35 -12.12 -2.79
N LYS A 247 -17.69 -12.00 -2.72
CA LYS A 247 -18.43 -11.00 -1.95
C LYS A 247 -18.53 -11.39 -0.49
N PRO A 248 -17.94 -10.64 0.45
CA PRO A 248 -18.07 -10.95 1.86
C PRO A 248 -19.51 -11.13 2.36
N SER A 249 -20.49 -10.39 1.81
CA SER A 249 -21.90 -10.52 2.24
C SER A 249 -22.55 -11.89 1.95
N GLU A 250 -21.97 -12.67 1.03
CA GLU A 250 -22.45 -14.01 0.70
C GLU A 250 -21.84 -15.09 1.61
N HIS A 251 -21.02 -14.70 2.60
CA HIS A 251 -20.47 -15.58 3.63
C HIS A 251 -21.14 -15.30 4.99
N PRO A 252 -21.21 -16.29 5.89
CA PRO A 252 -21.65 -16.03 7.26
C PRO A 252 -20.69 -15.07 7.97
N ASP A 253 -21.22 -14.32 8.92
CA ASP A 253 -20.40 -13.59 9.87
C ASP A 253 -19.57 -14.56 10.71
N TRP A 254 -18.45 -14.09 11.23
CA TRP A 254 -17.60 -14.84 12.12
C TRP A 254 -18.29 -15.07 13.46
N GLU A 255 -18.26 -16.33 13.92
CA GLU A 255 -18.75 -16.73 15.24
C GLU A 255 -17.60 -17.33 16.05
N GLY A 256 -17.46 -16.90 17.30
CA GLY A 256 -16.44 -17.38 18.22
C GLY A 256 -16.36 -16.54 19.50
N PRO A 257 -15.38 -16.82 20.37
CA PRO A 257 -15.24 -16.11 21.64
C PRO A 257 -14.96 -14.61 21.48
N ASP A 258 -15.58 -13.78 22.34
CA ASP A 258 -15.40 -12.32 22.33
C ASP A 258 -13.96 -11.86 22.59
N ASN A 259 -13.14 -12.72 23.20
CA ASN A 259 -11.72 -12.49 23.49
C ASN A 259 -10.79 -13.22 22.52
N PHE A 260 -11.30 -13.75 21.40
CA PHE A 260 -10.46 -14.41 20.41
C PHE A 260 -9.44 -13.43 19.81
N GLU A 261 -8.20 -13.86 19.69
CA GLU A 261 -7.13 -13.14 19.02
C GLU A 261 -6.40 -14.11 18.09
N TRP A 262 -5.91 -13.59 16.97
CA TRP A 262 -5.03 -14.36 16.09
C TRP A 262 -3.59 -13.91 16.29
N ALA A 263 -2.73 -14.84 16.68
CA ALA A 263 -1.31 -14.53 16.86
C ALA A 263 -0.67 -14.16 15.50
N LEU A 264 0.17 -13.13 15.53
CA LEU A 264 0.80 -12.57 14.33
C LEU A 264 1.64 -13.58 13.55
N ASP A 265 2.29 -14.50 14.27
CA ASP A 265 3.19 -15.55 13.79
C ASP A 265 2.52 -16.92 13.62
N ALA A 266 1.21 -17.02 13.91
CA ALA A 266 0.50 -18.28 13.73
C ALA A 266 0.52 -18.73 12.26
N PRO A 267 0.78 -20.02 11.99
CA PRO A 267 0.75 -20.54 10.63
C PRO A 267 -0.68 -20.55 10.09
N PRO A 268 -0.86 -20.55 8.74
CA PRO A 268 -2.16 -20.79 8.14
C PRO A 268 -2.82 -22.06 8.69
N PRO A 269 -4.10 -22.01 9.12
CA PRO A 269 -4.82 -23.16 9.66
C PRO A 269 -4.81 -24.40 8.77
N ALA A 270 -5.08 -24.20 7.47
CA ALA A 270 -5.15 -25.23 6.45
C ALA A 270 -5.14 -24.58 5.07
N LYS A 271 -4.89 -25.37 4.03
CA LYS A 271 -5.02 -24.91 2.64
C LYS A 271 -6.49 -24.67 2.29
N GLY A 272 -6.79 -23.52 1.71
CA GLY A 272 -8.14 -23.10 1.34
C GLY A 272 -9.01 -22.64 2.52
N HIS A 273 -8.39 -22.36 3.67
CA HIS A 273 -9.12 -21.79 4.81
C HIS A 273 -9.61 -20.37 4.47
N ARG A 274 -10.73 -19.97 5.06
CA ARG A 274 -11.29 -18.63 4.89
C ARG A 274 -11.26 -17.85 6.19
N TRP A 275 -11.21 -16.52 6.07
CA TRP A 275 -11.46 -15.64 7.19
C TRP A 275 -12.83 -14.98 7.00
N LEU A 276 -13.61 -14.93 8.08
CA LEU A 276 -14.97 -14.42 8.10
C LEU A 276 -15.01 -13.06 8.79
N ARG A 277 -15.98 -12.24 8.40
CA ARG A 277 -16.17 -10.87 8.88
C ARG A 277 -16.72 -10.89 10.31
N VAL A 278 -16.05 -10.22 11.25
CA VAL A 278 -16.55 -10.07 12.63
C VAL A 278 -17.53 -8.90 12.68
N LYS A 279 -18.75 -9.03 13.20
CA LYS A 279 -19.77 -7.94 13.16
C LYS A 279 -19.35 -6.63 13.84
N ASP A 280 -18.62 -6.71 14.95
CA ASP A 280 -18.23 -5.54 15.73
C ASP A 280 -16.87 -5.00 15.25
N ASP A 281 -16.87 -3.83 14.62
CA ASP A 281 -15.65 -3.17 14.13
C ASP A 281 -14.63 -2.87 15.24
N ARG A 282 -15.07 -2.75 16.50
CA ARG A 282 -14.15 -2.59 17.63
C ARG A 282 -13.24 -3.80 17.81
N ALA A 283 -13.60 -4.97 17.26
CA ALA A 283 -12.75 -6.14 17.26
C ALA A 283 -11.45 -5.95 16.45
N ILE A 284 -11.31 -4.90 15.64
CA ILE A 284 -10.08 -4.62 14.89
C ILE A 284 -8.83 -4.59 15.79
N VAL A 285 -8.98 -4.16 17.04
CA VAL A 285 -7.88 -4.10 18.03
C VAL A 285 -7.34 -5.48 18.43
N ARG A 286 -8.10 -6.56 18.16
CA ARG A 286 -7.75 -7.97 18.44
C ARG A 286 -7.14 -8.67 17.23
N THR A 287 -6.95 -7.95 16.14
CA THR A 287 -6.48 -8.52 14.88
C THR A 287 -5.02 -8.18 14.63
N PRO A 288 -4.32 -8.99 13.82
CA PRO A 288 -2.92 -8.72 13.45
C PRO A 288 -2.64 -7.35 12.82
N VAL A 289 -3.63 -6.64 12.24
CA VAL A 289 -3.37 -5.35 11.57
C VAL A 289 -2.97 -4.24 12.55
N THR A 290 -3.17 -4.43 13.86
CA THR A 290 -2.67 -3.50 14.89
C THR A 290 -1.14 -3.42 14.95
N HIS A 291 -0.45 -4.39 14.36
CA HIS A 291 1.01 -4.43 14.25
C HIS A 291 1.54 -3.70 13.00
N LEU A 292 0.66 -3.14 12.16
CA LEU A 292 1.07 -2.33 11.02
C LEU A 292 1.88 -1.11 11.47
N LYS A 293 3.05 -0.94 10.87
CA LYS A 293 3.94 0.20 11.08
C LYS A 293 4.28 0.84 9.75
N TYR A 294 4.61 2.13 9.78
CA TYR A 294 5.18 2.84 8.65
C TYR A 294 6.66 2.42 8.50
N GLU A 295 6.87 1.25 7.89
CA GLU A 295 8.18 0.70 7.60
C GLU A 295 8.11 -0.23 6.39
N MET A 296 9.22 -0.34 5.66
CA MET A 296 9.31 -1.20 4.49
C MET A 296 9.61 -2.66 4.80
N TRP A 297 10.17 -2.92 5.98
CA TRP A 297 10.62 -4.23 6.43
C TRP A 297 9.99 -4.52 7.78
N GLY A 298 9.75 -5.80 8.09
CA GLY A 298 9.09 -6.22 9.33
C GLY A 298 7.72 -6.81 9.06
N ASP A 299 6.84 -6.74 10.06
CA ASP A 299 5.57 -7.47 10.08
C ASP A 299 4.64 -7.03 8.95
N THR A 300 4.62 -5.73 8.62
CA THR A 300 3.91 -5.18 7.48
C THR A 300 4.30 -5.88 6.17
N TYR A 301 5.57 -6.30 6.04
CA TYR A 301 6.08 -6.94 4.83
C TYR A 301 5.93 -8.46 4.82
N THR A 302 6.04 -9.12 5.97
CA THR A 302 6.16 -10.60 6.05
C THR A 302 4.91 -11.29 6.60
N SER A 303 4.03 -10.60 7.32
CA SER A 303 2.87 -11.23 7.94
C SER A 303 1.78 -11.55 6.91
N TRP A 304 1.55 -12.85 6.71
CA TRP A 304 0.44 -13.32 5.89
C TRP A 304 -0.93 -13.00 6.50
N ALA A 305 -1.03 -12.94 7.82
CA ALA A 305 -2.29 -12.67 8.53
C ALA A 305 -2.70 -11.19 8.40
N ILE A 306 -1.74 -10.27 8.39
CA ILE A 306 -1.96 -8.86 8.04
C ILE A 306 -2.40 -8.74 6.58
N ALA A 307 -1.72 -9.43 5.67
CA ALA A 307 -2.06 -9.43 4.24
C ALA A 307 -3.47 -9.96 3.98
N ALA A 308 -3.85 -11.07 4.63
CA ALA A 308 -5.18 -11.65 4.51
C ALA A 308 -6.25 -10.63 4.88
N GLN A 309 -6.13 -9.97 6.04
CA GLN A 309 -7.09 -8.97 6.48
C GLN A 309 -7.21 -7.77 5.55
N GLN A 310 -6.09 -7.27 5.03
CA GLN A 310 -6.11 -6.19 4.04
C GLN A 310 -6.91 -6.59 2.79
N HIS A 311 -6.69 -7.81 2.28
CA HIS A 311 -7.39 -8.30 1.11
C HIS A 311 -8.88 -8.54 1.37
N TYR A 312 -9.27 -9.15 2.49
CA TYR A 312 -10.70 -9.33 2.82
C TYR A 312 -11.41 -7.98 3.01
N SER A 313 -10.77 -7.04 3.72
CA SER A 313 -11.30 -5.67 3.89
C SER A 313 -11.46 -4.97 2.55
N PHE A 314 -10.49 -5.15 1.65
CA PHE A 314 -10.57 -4.62 0.29
C PHE A 314 -11.76 -5.19 -0.48
N LEU A 315 -11.99 -6.51 -0.43
CA LEU A 315 -13.14 -7.14 -1.10
C LEU A 315 -14.47 -6.62 -0.53
N GLU A 316 -14.56 -6.38 0.78
CA GLU A 316 -15.73 -5.77 1.43
C GLU A 316 -15.98 -4.35 0.93
N ASN A 317 -14.94 -3.50 0.94
CA ASN A 317 -15.07 -2.12 0.48
C ASN A 317 -15.37 -2.06 -1.03
N LEU A 318 -14.81 -2.97 -1.83
CA LEU A 318 -15.13 -3.11 -3.25
C LEU A 318 -16.58 -3.54 -3.49
N GLU A 319 -17.10 -4.46 -2.66
CA GLU A 319 -18.50 -4.88 -2.71
C GLU A 319 -19.44 -3.71 -2.38
N LYS A 320 -19.12 -2.96 -1.32
CA LYS A 320 -19.94 -1.86 -0.79
C LYS A 320 -19.81 -0.55 -1.58
N ASP A 321 -19.03 -0.52 -2.66
CA ASP A 321 -18.71 0.69 -3.41
C ASP A 321 -18.10 1.80 -2.52
N ARG A 322 -17.20 1.39 -1.62
CA ARG A 322 -16.52 2.23 -0.63
C ARG A 322 -15.01 2.28 -0.84
N LEU A 323 -14.56 2.22 -2.10
CA LEU A 323 -13.13 2.32 -2.41
C LEU A 323 -12.54 3.72 -2.18
N ASP A 324 -13.40 4.73 -2.00
CA ASP A 324 -13.02 6.10 -1.65
C ASP A 324 -12.19 6.16 -0.36
N VAL A 325 -12.44 5.25 0.60
CA VAL A 325 -11.71 5.21 1.88
C VAL A 325 -10.21 4.93 1.72
N TYR A 326 -9.79 4.31 0.61
CA TYR A 326 -8.38 4.09 0.31
C TYR A 326 -7.72 5.29 -0.38
N LYS A 327 -8.52 6.18 -0.99
CA LYS A 327 -8.04 7.22 -1.90
C LYS A 327 -7.63 8.47 -1.14
N PHE A 328 -6.54 9.08 -1.61
CA PHE A 328 -6.09 10.39 -1.16
C PHE A 328 -5.68 11.23 -2.39
N ASN A 329 -5.97 12.53 -2.34
CA ASN A 329 -5.95 13.39 -3.54
C ASN A 329 -4.56 13.98 -3.84
N LEU A 330 -3.71 14.18 -2.83
CA LEU A 330 -2.36 14.69 -3.06
C LEU A 330 -1.43 13.55 -3.52
N PRO A 331 -0.62 13.75 -4.57
CA PRO A 331 0.41 12.78 -4.89
C PRO A 331 1.37 12.69 -3.70
N TRP A 332 1.72 11.47 -3.31
CA TRP A 332 2.65 11.24 -2.22
C TRP A 332 4.06 11.16 -2.78
N ASN A 333 4.88 12.15 -2.44
CA ASN A 333 6.31 12.11 -2.72
C ASN A 333 7.02 11.13 -1.78
N MET A 334 7.58 10.05 -2.31
CA MET A 334 8.31 9.06 -1.52
C MET A 334 9.63 9.58 -0.95
N ASP A 335 10.13 10.74 -1.39
CA ASP A 335 11.37 11.36 -0.90
C ASP A 335 12.59 10.40 -0.87
N ASN A 336 12.70 9.55 -1.89
CA ASN A 336 13.70 8.48 -2.01
C ASN A 336 13.60 7.37 -0.94
N GLU A 337 12.56 7.37 -0.12
CA GLU A 337 12.16 6.21 0.66
C GLU A 337 11.70 5.10 -0.27
N ARG A 338 11.94 3.87 0.15
CA ARG A 338 11.62 2.71 -0.67
C ARG A 338 10.11 2.51 -0.75
N ILE A 339 9.64 2.16 -1.94
CA ILE A 339 8.33 1.57 -2.21
C ILE A 339 8.53 0.33 -3.08
N ARG A 340 7.59 -0.61 -3.04
CA ARG A 340 7.60 -1.75 -3.96
C ARG A 340 7.19 -1.32 -5.37
N ILE A 341 7.86 -1.86 -6.38
CA ILE A 341 7.60 -1.52 -7.79
C ILE A 341 6.48 -2.35 -8.44
N ASN A 342 5.46 -2.73 -7.66
CA ASN A 342 4.42 -3.68 -8.11
C ASN A 342 3.63 -3.20 -9.32
N LEU A 343 3.32 -1.90 -9.34
CA LEU A 343 2.66 -1.22 -10.44
C LEU A 343 3.12 0.24 -10.49
N LEU A 344 3.82 0.60 -11.56
CA LEU A 344 4.29 1.97 -11.79
C LEU A 344 4.42 2.30 -13.28
N ALA A 345 4.36 3.59 -13.59
CA ALA A 345 4.66 4.16 -14.89
C ALA A 345 6.03 4.88 -14.88
N ILE A 346 6.81 4.66 -15.93
CA ILE A 346 8.14 5.25 -16.10
C ILE A 346 8.46 5.45 -17.59
N TRP A 347 9.26 6.46 -17.93
CA TRP A 347 9.79 6.60 -19.28
C TRP A 347 10.91 5.60 -19.54
N SER A 348 10.89 4.97 -20.71
CA SER A 348 11.98 4.10 -21.17
C SER A 348 13.32 4.83 -21.18
N ASP A 349 13.32 6.08 -21.63
CA ASP A 349 14.55 6.86 -21.82
C ASP A 349 15.24 7.17 -20.49
N ASP A 350 14.48 7.48 -19.44
CA ASP A 350 15.01 7.70 -18.09
C ASP A 350 15.83 6.51 -17.58
N ILE A 351 15.40 5.29 -17.90
CA ILE A 351 16.09 4.07 -17.51
C ILE A 351 17.25 3.75 -18.47
N LEU A 352 17.04 3.87 -19.78
CA LEU A 352 18.07 3.54 -20.78
C LEU A 352 19.25 4.53 -20.73
N ASP A 353 19.00 5.79 -20.38
CA ASP A 353 20.04 6.84 -20.26
C ASP A 353 20.85 6.72 -18.96
N SER A 354 20.38 5.92 -18.00
CA SER A 354 21.08 5.67 -16.73
C SER A 354 22.26 4.69 -16.85
N ASN A 355 22.52 4.16 -18.05
CA ASN A 355 23.54 3.16 -18.31
C ASN A 355 23.42 1.96 -17.35
N ILE A 356 22.41 1.11 -17.58
CA ILE A 356 22.05 -0.05 -16.73
C ILE A 356 23.25 -0.97 -16.42
N ASP A 357 24.21 -1.08 -17.33
CA ASP A 357 25.43 -1.88 -17.12
C ASP A 357 26.36 -1.35 -16.03
N SER A 358 26.27 -0.06 -15.73
CA SER A 358 27.03 0.60 -14.66
C SER A 358 26.36 0.52 -13.29
N TRP A 359 25.11 0.04 -13.20
CA TRP A 359 24.42 -0.07 -11.92
C TRP A 359 25.19 -1.02 -10.97
N PRO A 360 25.24 -0.73 -9.66
CA PRO A 360 25.88 -1.61 -8.69
C PRO A 360 25.28 -3.02 -8.74
N LYS A 361 26.12 -4.06 -8.73
CA LYS A 361 25.70 -5.45 -9.02
C LYS A 361 24.82 -6.05 -7.92
N GLU A 362 24.97 -5.55 -6.71
CA GLU A 362 24.27 -5.93 -5.50
C GLU A 362 22.88 -5.28 -5.39
N ARG A 363 22.64 -4.20 -6.15
CA ARG A 363 21.36 -3.48 -6.11
C ARG A 363 20.34 -4.15 -7.03
N SER A 364 19.15 -4.37 -6.48
CA SER A 364 17.97 -4.78 -7.25
C SER A 364 17.49 -3.68 -8.18
N ASP A 365 16.70 -4.05 -9.19
CA ASP A 365 16.02 -3.07 -10.02
C ASP A 365 15.05 -2.20 -9.22
N GLU A 366 14.39 -2.76 -8.21
CA GLU A 366 13.55 -2.00 -7.29
C GLU A 366 14.32 -0.89 -6.58
N GLU A 367 15.46 -1.20 -5.95
CA GLU A 367 16.30 -0.19 -5.30
C GLU A 367 16.78 0.87 -6.30
N MET A 368 17.16 0.45 -7.51
CA MET A 368 17.62 1.39 -8.53
C MET A 368 16.49 2.34 -8.96
N VAL A 369 15.32 1.80 -9.30
CA VAL A 369 14.20 2.56 -9.87
C VAL A 369 13.57 3.49 -8.84
N VAL A 370 13.47 3.08 -7.56
CA VAL A 370 12.74 3.88 -6.56
C VAL A 370 13.59 4.64 -5.56
N MET A 371 14.90 4.38 -5.50
CA MET A 371 15.80 5.07 -4.58
C MET A 371 16.99 5.70 -5.29
N GLU A 372 17.80 4.90 -5.98
CA GLU A 372 19.12 5.37 -6.45
C GLU A 372 19.01 6.31 -7.66
N LEU A 373 18.22 5.96 -8.68
CA LEU A 373 18.02 6.82 -9.85
C LEU A 373 17.23 8.10 -9.51
N PRO A 374 16.13 8.05 -8.72
CA PRO A 374 15.46 9.25 -8.23
C PRO A 374 16.42 10.24 -7.56
N LYS A 375 17.30 9.73 -6.69
CA LYS A 375 18.33 10.52 -6.03
C LYS A 375 19.36 11.08 -7.00
N MET A 376 19.86 10.26 -7.93
CA MET A 376 20.86 10.66 -8.93
C MET A 376 20.33 11.78 -9.83
N TYR A 377 19.08 11.67 -10.29
CA TYR A 377 18.46 12.64 -11.18
C TYR A 377 17.77 13.80 -10.44
N SER A 378 17.72 13.78 -9.11
CA SER A 378 16.95 14.74 -8.30
C SER A 378 15.48 14.82 -8.74
N ARG A 379 14.89 13.65 -9.04
CA ARG A 379 13.53 13.50 -9.55
C ARG A 379 12.80 12.48 -8.68
N PRO A 380 11.71 12.83 -7.98
CA PRO A 380 11.11 11.95 -6.98
C PRO A 380 10.29 10.81 -7.60
N VAL A 381 10.06 9.76 -6.82
CA VAL A 381 8.95 8.82 -7.06
C VAL A 381 7.69 9.36 -6.40
N GLN A 382 6.58 9.32 -7.14
CA GLN A 382 5.28 9.81 -6.67
C GLN A 382 4.26 8.67 -6.62
N ILE A 383 3.47 8.57 -5.56
CA ILE A 383 2.28 7.71 -5.53
C ILE A 383 1.06 8.53 -5.91
N VAL A 384 0.26 8.04 -6.87
CA VAL A 384 -1.07 8.59 -7.13
C VAL A 384 -2.09 7.88 -6.23
N GLY A 385 -2.53 8.57 -5.17
CA GLY A 385 -3.44 8.02 -4.16
C GLY A 385 -4.80 7.55 -4.68
N GLU A 386 -5.25 8.08 -5.81
CA GLU A 386 -6.54 7.71 -6.41
C GLU A 386 -6.46 6.47 -7.31
N ALA A 387 -5.25 6.05 -7.70
CA ALA A 387 -5.00 4.98 -8.66
C ALA A 387 -4.84 3.64 -7.92
N LEU A 388 -5.92 2.87 -7.75
CA LEU A 388 -5.93 1.67 -6.90
C LEU A 388 -5.56 0.37 -7.63
N ALA A 389 -4.79 -0.48 -6.97
CA ALA A 389 -4.57 -1.88 -7.36
C ALA A 389 -4.32 -2.75 -6.13
N ALA A 390 -4.41 -4.08 -6.27
CA ALA A 390 -4.15 -5.02 -5.17
C ALA A 390 -3.01 -5.97 -5.52
N HIS A 391 -2.05 -6.13 -4.60
CA HIS A 391 -0.86 -6.95 -4.78
C HIS A 391 -0.85 -8.14 -3.81
N PHE A 392 -0.69 -9.34 -4.34
CA PHE A 392 -0.76 -10.60 -3.62
C PHE A 392 0.63 -11.17 -3.35
N ASN A 393 1.36 -10.56 -2.40
CA ASN A 393 2.77 -10.85 -2.09
C ASN A 393 3.01 -12.31 -1.65
N PHE A 394 3.21 -13.20 -2.60
CA PHE A 394 3.41 -14.64 -2.34
C PHE A 394 4.80 -14.96 -1.78
N GLN A 395 5.82 -14.18 -2.14
CA GLN A 395 7.21 -14.52 -1.83
C GLN A 395 7.52 -14.31 -0.36
N HIS A 396 7.00 -13.22 0.20
CA HIS A 396 7.27 -12.84 1.59
C HIS A 396 6.09 -13.06 2.53
N GLN A 397 4.88 -13.27 2.00
CA GLN A 397 3.70 -13.62 2.77
C GLN A 397 3.08 -14.94 2.23
N PRO A 398 3.85 -16.05 2.18
CA PRO A 398 3.43 -17.29 1.51
C PRO A 398 2.11 -17.86 2.06
N GLY A 399 1.83 -17.65 3.35
CA GLY A 399 0.59 -18.11 3.99
C GLY A 399 -0.68 -17.49 3.42
N VAL A 400 -0.60 -16.36 2.70
CA VAL A 400 -1.77 -15.72 2.10
C VAL A 400 -2.29 -16.57 0.92
N ALA A 401 -1.41 -17.33 0.25
CA ALA A 401 -1.78 -18.29 -0.79
C ALA A 401 -2.48 -19.56 -0.26
N GLU A 402 -2.41 -19.81 1.06
CA GLU A 402 -3.13 -20.90 1.72
C GLU A 402 -4.57 -20.51 2.09
N THR A 403 -4.96 -19.25 1.87
CA THR A 403 -6.35 -18.79 2.05
C THR A 403 -7.21 -19.08 0.81
N ASP A 404 -8.51 -18.80 0.89
CA ASP A 404 -9.41 -18.81 -0.28
C ASP A 404 -9.31 -17.55 -1.17
N LEU A 405 -8.46 -16.57 -0.83
CA LEU A 405 -8.43 -15.25 -1.49
C LEU A 405 -8.11 -15.31 -2.99
N LEU A 406 -7.20 -16.18 -3.44
CA LEU A 406 -6.91 -16.33 -4.89
C LEU A 406 -8.15 -16.79 -5.66
N SER A 407 -8.94 -17.69 -5.06
CA SER A 407 -10.22 -18.14 -5.64
C SER A 407 -11.20 -16.96 -5.72
N ARG A 408 -11.28 -16.15 -4.67
CA ARG A 408 -12.12 -14.93 -4.65
C ARG A 408 -11.71 -13.92 -5.72
N TYR A 409 -10.42 -13.61 -5.87
CA TYR A 409 -9.94 -12.72 -6.93
C TYR A 409 -10.26 -13.28 -8.32
N SER A 410 -10.17 -14.60 -8.50
CA SER A 410 -10.54 -15.26 -9.75
C SER A 410 -12.03 -15.14 -10.05
N SER A 411 -12.89 -15.34 -9.05
CA SER A 411 -14.35 -15.16 -9.17
C SER A 411 -14.70 -13.69 -9.48
N LEU A 412 -14.08 -12.75 -8.77
CA LEU A 412 -14.24 -11.30 -8.99
C LEU A 412 -13.85 -10.89 -10.41
N ALA A 413 -12.67 -11.33 -10.88
CA ALA A 413 -12.20 -11.00 -12.23
C ALA A 413 -13.17 -11.52 -13.29
N ARG A 414 -13.66 -12.76 -13.15
CA ARG A 414 -14.66 -13.34 -14.07
C ARG A 414 -15.99 -12.59 -14.06
N GLU A 415 -16.44 -12.16 -12.89
CA GLU A 415 -17.72 -11.43 -12.76
C GLU A 415 -17.63 -10.02 -13.35
N ARG A 416 -16.57 -9.27 -13.05
CA ARG A 416 -16.51 -7.82 -13.31
C ARG A 416 -15.58 -7.38 -14.43
N SER A 417 -14.55 -8.15 -14.76
CA SER A 417 -13.43 -7.65 -15.57
C SER A 417 -13.20 -8.42 -16.86
N CYS A 418 -13.34 -9.74 -16.85
CA CYS A 418 -13.06 -10.54 -18.03
C CYS A 418 -14.00 -10.13 -19.17
N LEU A 419 -13.43 -9.92 -20.35
CA LEU A 419 -14.20 -9.58 -21.54
C LEU A 419 -15.15 -10.75 -21.85
N ARG A 420 -16.45 -10.45 -22.01
CA ARG A 420 -17.41 -11.45 -22.46
C ARG A 420 -16.99 -11.88 -23.86
N LYS A 421 -16.81 -13.18 -24.07
CA LYS A 421 -16.69 -13.72 -25.43
C LYS A 421 -18.00 -13.40 -26.14
N LEU A 422 -17.96 -12.53 -27.15
CA LEU A 422 -19.07 -12.40 -28.08
C LEU A 422 -19.22 -13.78 -28.73
N THR A 423 -20.28 -14.51 -28.39
CA THR A 423 -20.73 -15.62 -29.23
C THR A 423 -21.05 -15.04 -30.59
N PRO A 424 -20.50 -15.59 -31.69
CA PRO A 424 -20.97 -15.22 -33.02
C PRO A 424 -22.48 -15.45 -33.05
N GLU A 425 -23.25 -14.42 -33.39
CA GLU A 425 -24.67 -14.58 -33.71
C GLU A 425 -24.77 -15.63 -34.81
N SER A 426 -25.51 -16.70 -34.50
CA SER A 426 -25.79 -17.83 -35.39
C SER A 426 -26.79 -17.47 -36.47
#